data_AF-A0A957F5A0-F1
#
_entry.id   AF-A0A957F5A0-F1
#
_cell.length_a   1.000
_cell.length_b   1.000
_cell.length_c   1.000
_cell.angle_alpha   90.00
_cell.angle_beta   90.00
_cell.angle_gamma   90.00
#
_symmetry.space_group_name_H-M   'P 1'
#
loop_
_entity.id
_entity.type
_entity.pdbx_description
1 polymer ?
#
loop_
_entity_poly.entity_id
_entity_poly.type
_entity_poly.pdbx_seq_one_letter_code
_entity_poly.pdbx_strand_id
1 'polypeptide(L)'
;MANGRPMIFKLHPNENVARATREILALVPRALVLHEGAIEPMIANCDVLITQYSTVVYVGIALGKEVHSYFDAARLRRLLPLQNGGVSGANIAEVCRRVLAEEPVPVGKVFRYA
;
A
#
# COMPACT_ATOMS: atom_id res chain seq x y z
N MET A 1 8.81 20.95 -2.09
CA MET A 1 7.86 21.64 -1.18
C MET A 1 6.43 21.35 -1.65
N ALA A 2 5.42 21.37 -0.77
CA ALA A 2 4.05 20.95 -1.09
C ALA A 2 3.16 22.01 -1.79
N ASN A 3 3.73 23.12 -2.26
CA ASN A 3 3.02 24.23 -2.93
C ASN A 3 1.80 24.74 -2.15
N GLY A 4 1.94 24.90 -0.83
CA GLY A 4 0.88 25.41 0.04
C GLY A 4 -0.20 24.40 0.45
N ARG A 5 -0.16 23.17 -0.07
CA ARG A 5 -1.09 22.10 0.33
C ARG A 5 -0.84 21.66 1.79
N PRO A 6 -1.90 21.31 2.54
CA PRO A 6 -1.76 20.69 3.86
C PRO A 6 -0.91 19.42 3.79
N MET A 7 -0.09 19.20 4.82
CA MET A 7 0.78 18.03 4.92
C MET A 7 0.37 17.19 6.13
N ILE A 8 0.20 15.89 5.91
CA ILE A 8 -0.11 14.91 6.96
C ILE A 8 1.10 13.96 7.08
N PHE A 9 1.59 13.77 8.29
CA PHE A 9 2.66 12.82 8.60
C PHE A 9 2.07 11.70 9.46
N LYS A 10 1.89 10.51 8.89
CA LYS A 10 1.55 9.30 9.65
C LYS A 10 2.83 8.61 10.11
N LEU A 11 3.03 8.55 11.43
CA LEU A 11 4.17 7.89 12.04
C LEU A 11 3.99 6.37 12.08
N HIS A 12 5.11 5.65 11.96
CA HIS A 12 5.16 4.21 12.17
C HIS A 12 4.92 3.89 13.65
N PRO A 13 4.28 2.77 14.01
CA PRO A 13 4.03 2.41 15.42
C PRO A 13 5.28 2.36 16.30
N ASN A 14 6.42 2.01 15.71
CA ASN A 14 7.72 1.93 16.40
C ASN A 14 8.49 3.27 16.45
N GLU A 15 7.91 4.37 15.98
CA GLU A 15 8.57 5.67 16.00
C GLU A 15 8.51 6.32 17.40
N ASN A 16 9.52 7.11 17.76
CA ASN A 16 9.44 7.98 18.92
C ASN A 16 8.56 9.19 18.58
N VAL A 17 7.27 9.07 18.88
CA VAL A 17 6.25 10.07 18.53
C VAL A 17 6.60 11.47 19.02
N ALA A 18 7.05 11.61 20.27
CA ALA A 18 7.38 12.91 20.86
C ALA A 18 8.56 13.59 20.15
N ARG A 19 9.64 12.83 19.86
CA ARG A 19 10.79 13.33 19.11
C ARG A 19 10.39 13.68 17.67
N ALA A 20 9.79 12.73 16.96
CA ALA A 20 9.45 12.90 15.54
C ALA A 20 8.48 14.07 15.32
N THR A 21 7.48 14.22 16.20
CA THR A 21 6.53 15.35 16.12
C THR A 21 7.24 16.69 16.28
N ARG A 22 8.16 16.81 17.26
CA ARG A 22 8.98 18.02 17.44
C ARG A 22 9.82 18.34 16.21
N GLU A 23 10.49 17.34 15.64
CA GLU A 23 11.36 17.52 14.47
C GLU A 23 10.55 17.90 13.23
N ILE A 24 9.40 17.25 13.00
CA ILE A 24 8.50 17.56 11.89
C ILE A 24 7.95 18.97 12.01
N LEU A 25 7.46 19.36 13.18
CA LEU A 25 6.85 20.68 13.38
C LEU A 25 7.89 21.83 13.34
N ALA A 26 9.16 21.55 13.65
CA ALA A 26 10.24 22.52 13.46
C ALA A 26 10.46 22.85 11.97
N LEU A 27 10.23 21.90 11.06
CA LEU A 27 10.40 22.06 9.61
C LEU A 27 9.10 22.42 8.89
N VAL A 28 7.98 21.88 9.36
CA VAL A 28 6.65 22.03 8.77
C VAL A 28 5.65 22.37 9.90
N PRO A 29 5.62 23.63 10.36
CA PRO A 29 4.85 24.02 11.57
C PRO A 29 3.34 23.78 11.49
N ARG A 30 2.77 23.71 10.28
CA ARG A 30 1.34 23.47 10.04
C ARG A 30 1.02 22.02 9.67
N ALA A 31 1.96 21.11 9.82
CA ALA A 31 1.73 19.69 9.55
C ALA A 31 0.75 19.10 10.58
N LEU A 32 -0.12 18.22 10.11
CA LEU A 32 -0.87 17.33 10.98
C LEU A 32 -0.04 16.05 11.19
N VAL A 33 0.33 15.75 12.43
CA VAL A 33 1.09 14.54 12.78
C VAL A 33 0.14 13.53 13.43
N LEU A 34 0.04 12.34 12.85
CA LEU A 34 -0.81 11.25 13.32
C LEU A 34 0.07 10.04 13.68
N HIS A 35 -0.13 9.44 14.85
CA HIS A 35 0.54 8.18 15.21
C HIS A 35 -0.43 6.99 15.28
N GLU A 36 -1.73 7.25 15.30
CA GLU A 36 -2.80 6.24 15.31
C GLU A 36 -3.68 6.31 14.05
N GLY A 37 -4.54 5.32 13.90
CA GLY A 37 -5.48 5.21 12.78
C GLY A 37 -4.96 4.39 11.59
N ALA A 38 -5.90 3.89 10.80
CA ALA A 38 -5.64 3.15 9.57
C ALA A 38 -5.03 4.09 8.52
N ILE A 39 -4.00 3.63 7.82
CA ILE A 39 -3.29 4.42 6.81
C ILE A 39 -4.04 4.44 5.48
N GLU A 40 -4.81 3.40 5.19
CA GLU A 40 -5.49 3.19 3.91
C GLU A 40 -6.52 4.30 3.61
N PRO A 41 -7.40 4.70 4.55
CA PRO A 41 -8.29 5.84 4.33
C PRO A 41 -7.52 7.16 4.14
N MET A 42 -6.37 7.33 4.81
CA MET A 42 -5.54 8.53 4.65
C MET A 42 -4.96 8.61 3.23
N ILE A 43 -4.48 7.47 2.69
CA ILE A 43 -3.96 7.39 1.32
C ILE A 43 -5.09 7.60 0.30
N ALA A 44 -6.27 7.02 0.53
CA ALA A 44 -7.40 7.17 -0.36
C ALA A 44 -7.83 8.64 -0.51
N ASN A 45 -7.64 9.45 0.52
CA ASN A 45 -8.03 10.86 0.54
C ASN A 45 -6.89 11.85 0.26
N CYS A 46 -5.64 11.40 0.10
CA CYS A 46 -4.55 12.31 -0.28
C CYS A 46 -4.42 12.46 -1.80
N ASP A 47 -3.86 13.59 -2.24
CA ASP A 47 -3.49 13.81 -3.65
C ASP A 47 -2.17 13.11 -4.00
N VAL A 48 -1.22 13.13 -3.06
CA VAL A 48 0.16 12.65 -3.24
C VAL A 48 0.56 11.84 -2.01
N LEU A 49 1.12 10.65 -2.24
CA LEU A 49 1.72 9.81 -1.21
C LEU A 49 3.25 9.90 -1.28
N ILE A 50 3.88 10.20 -0.15
CA ILE A 50 5.34 10.22 -0.01
C ILE A 50 5.74 9.21 1.06
N THR A 51 6.65 8.30 0.74
CA THR A 51 7.20 7.33 1.69
C THR A 51 8.64 6.97 1.33
N GLN A 52 9.49 6.64 2.29
CA GLN A 52 10.83 6.12 1.95
C GLN A 52 10.71 4.67 1.49
N TYR A 53 10.55 3.76 2.45
CA TYR A 53 10.33 2.34 2.25
C TYR A 53 9.09 1.91 3.03
N SER A 54 7.97 1.74 2.33
CA SER A 54 6.76 1.19 2.92
C SER A 54 5.94 0.44 1.89
N THR A 55 5.33 -0.67 2.31
CA THR A 55 4.43 -1.48 1.47
C THR A 55 3.16 -0.72 1.08
N VAL A 56 2.81 0.35 1.81
CA VAL A 56 1.65 1.20 1.48
C VAL A 56 1.81 1.91 0.13
N VAL A 57 3.02 1.91 -0.44
CA VAL A 57 3.30 2.31 -1.83
C VAL A 57 2.36 1.59 -2.81
N TYR A 58 2.08 0.30 -2.59
CA TYR A 58 1.19 -0.47 -3.45
C TYR A 58 -0.26 0.01 -3.36
N VAL A 59 -0.71 0.45 -2.18
CA VAL A 59 -2.05 1.04 -1.99
C VAL A 59 -2.16 2.34 -2.79
N GLY A 60 -1.17 3.23 -2.68
CA GLY A 60 -1.15 4.48 -3.44
C GLY A 60 -1.12 4.24 -4.95
N ILE A 61 -0.28 3.32 -5.42
CA ILE A 61 -0.20 2.95 -6.84
C ILE A 61 -1.53 2.37 -7.33
N ALA A 62 -2.14 1.43 -6.58
CA ALA A 62 -3.39 0.78 -6.96
C ALA A 62 -4.57 1.76 -7.04
N LEU A 63 -4.56 2.80 -6.19
CA LEU A 63 -5.56 3.88 -6.19
C LEU A 63 -5.26 4.99 -7.22
N GLY A 64 -4.23 4.83 -8.05
CA GLY A 64 -3.87 5.81 -9.07
C GLY A 64 -3.29 7.12 -8.51
N LYS A 65 -2.80 7.12 -7.28
CA LYS A 65 -2.19 8.31 -6.65
C LYS A 65 -0.84 8.65 -7.28
N GLU A 66 -0.44 9.91 -7.18
CA GLU A 66 0.95 10.30 -7.36
C GLU A 66 1.75 9.76 -6.16
N VAL A 67 2.84 9.04 -6.43
CA VAL A 67 3.63 8.36 -5.39
C VAL A 67 5.11 8.68 -5.55
N HIS A 68 5.71 9.21 -4.49
CA HIS A 68 7.16 9.40 -4.36
C HIS A 68 7.70 8.40 -3.35
N SER A 69 8.65 7.56 -3.80
CA SER A 69 9.28 6.56 -2.94
C SER A 69 10.73 6.31 -3.32
N TYR A 70 11.51 5.80 -2.36
CA TYR A 70 12.86 5.29 -2.63
C TYR A 70 12.83 3.95 -3.39
N PHE A 71 11.68 3.27 -3.44
CA PHE A 71 11.48 2.18 -4.39
C PHE A 71 11.32 2.69 -5.83
N ASP A 72 11.74 1.88 -6.80
CA ASP A 72 11.43 2.11 -8.22
C ASP A 72 9.93 1.94 -8.48
N ALA A 73 9.19 3.06 -8.48
CA ALA A 73 7.74 3.07 -8.69
C ALA A 73 7.32 2.50 -10.05
N ALA A 74 8.15 2.61 -11.09
CA ALA A 74 7.84 2.03 -12.41
C ALA A 74 7.92 0.51 -12.36
N ARG A 75 8.92 -0.04 -11.65
CA ARG A 75 8.99 -1.47 -11.37
C ARG A 75 7.83 -1.94 -10.52
N LEU A 76 7.49 -1.23 -9.44
CA LEU A 76 6.38 -1.59 -8.57
C LEU A 76 5.03 -1.62 -9.30
N ARG A 77 4.78 -0.68 -10.22
CA ARG A 77 3.58 -0.67 -11.07
C ARG A 77 3.44 -1.95 -11.91
N ARG A 78 4.55 -2.47 -12.44
CA ARG A 78 4.57 -3.73 -13.19
C ARG A 78 4.37 -4.96 -12.31
N LEU A 79 4.71 -4.85 -11.03
CA LEU A 79 4.58 -5.91 -10.03
C LEU A 79 3.26 -5.83 -9.25
N LEU A 80 2.36 -4.89 -9.60
CA LEU A 80 1.03 -4.86 -8.99
C LEU A 80 0.37 -6.23 -9.14
N PRO A 81 -0.28 -6.75 -8.09
CA PRO A 81 -1.06 -7.96 -8.20
C PRO A 81 -2.06 -7.84 -9.35
N LEU A 82 -2.06 -8.85 -10.23
CA LEU A 82 -3.09 -9.01 -11.26
C LEU A 82 -4.46 -8.88 -10.59
N GLN A 83 -5.15 -7.79 -10.88
CA GLN A 83 -6.51 -7.59 -10.40
C GLN A 83 -7.41 -8.58 -11.14
N ASN A 84 -7.91 -9.58 -10.40
CA ASN A 84 -8.78 -10.62 -10.95
C ASN A 84 -10.24 -10.41 -10.52
N GLY A 85 -10.68 -9.15 -10.39
CA GLY A 85 -12.05 -8.84 -9.99
C GLY A 85 -12.44 -9.35 -8.60
N GLY A 86 -11.47 -9.58 -7.71
CA GLY A 86 -11.72 -10.10 -6.36
C GLY A 86 -11.89 -11.62 -6.29
N VAL A 87 -11.61 -12.38 -7.36
CA VAL A 87 -11.77 -13.85 -7.35
C VAL A 87 -10.60 -14.60 -6.69
N SER A 88 -9.54 -13.90 -6.27
CA SER A 88 -8.38 -14.52 -5.61
C SER A 88 -8.77 -15.44 -4.45
N GLY A 89 -9.68 -15.01 -3.58
CA GLY A 89 -10.11 -15.83 -2.44
C GLY A 89 -10.77 -17.14 -2.87
N ALA A 90 -11.66 -17.08 -3.86
CA ALA A 90 -12.32 -18.26 -4.42
C ALA A 90 -11.31 -19.21 -5.09
N ASN A 91 -10.38 -18.67 -5.88
CA ASN A 91 -9.33 -19.43 -6.55
C ASN A 91 -8.40 -20.13 -5.55
N ILE A 92 -7.96 -19.42 -4.50
CA ILE A 92 -7.12 -19.99 -3.43
C ILE A 92 -7.88 -21.09 -2.69
N ALA A 93 -9.14 -20.84 -2.30
CA ALA A 93 -9.95 -21.82 -1.61
C ALA A 93 -10.15 -23.10 -2.43
N GLU A 94 -10.32 -22.97 -3.75
CA GLU A 94 -10.43 -24.11 -4.67
C GLU A 94 -9.15 -24.95 -4.71
N VAL A 95 -7.97 -24.30 -4.82
CA VAL A 95 -6.68 -25.01 -4.77
C VAL A 95 -6.54 -25.75 -3.44
N CYS A 96 -6.87 -25.11 -2.31
CA CYS A 96 -6.81 -25.75 -0.99
C CYS A 96 -7.71 -26.99 -0.90
N ARG A 97 -8.95 -26.92 -1.40
CA ARG A 97 -9.88 -28.07 -1.41
C ARG A 97 -9.31 -29.25 -2.19
N ARG A 98 -8.69 -29.01 -3.34
CA ARG A 98 -8.13 -30.06 -4.19
C ARG A 98 -6.91 -30.72 -3.57
N VAL A 99 -6.03 -29.93 -2.95
CA VAL A 99 -4.89 -30.45 -2.18
C VAL A 99 -5.36 -31.32 -1.02
N LEU A 100 -6.41 -30.91 -0.29
CA LEU A 100 -7.00 -31.69 0.80
C LEU A 100 -7.68 -32.98 0.33
N ALA A 101 -8.20 -33.00 -0.91
CA ALA A 101 -8.83 -34.16 -1.52
C ALA A 101 -7.84 -35.12 -2.21
N GLU A 102 -6.52 -34.87 -2.09
CA GLU A 102 -5.44 -35.59 -2.79
C GLU A 102 -5.59 -35.61 -4.32
N GLU A 103 -6.38 -34.70 -4.88
CA GLU A 103 -6.56 -34.62 -6.32
C GLU A 103 -5.31 -34.03 -6.98
N PRO A 104 -4.75 -34.67 -8.03
CA PRO A 104 -3.64 -34.10 -8.77
C PRO A 104 -4.07 -32.77 -9.41
N VAL A 105 -3.38 -31.68 -9.06
CA VAL A 105 -3.60 -30.36 -9.66
C VAL A 105 -3.03 -30.37 -11.09
N PRO A 106 -3.86 -30.27 -12.14
CA PRO A 106 -3.37 -30.27 -13.51
C PRO A 106 -2.59 -29.00 -13.78
N VAL A 107 -1.29 -29.16 -14.07
CA VAL A 107 -0.38 -28.10 -14.49
C VAL A 107 -0.84 -27.60 -15.86
N GLY A 108 -1.68 -26.56 -15.89
CA GLY A 108 -2.16 -25.95 -17.14
C GLY A 108 -3.59 -25.41 -17.15
N LYS A 109 -4.42 -25.72 -16.14
CA LYS A 109 -5.80 -25.17 -16.03
C LYS A 109 -5.99 -24.10 -14.95
N VAL A 110 -4.96 -23.82 -14.14
CA VAL A 110 -5.11 -22.97 -12.94
C VAL A 110 -5.27 -21.48 -13.28
N PHE A 111 -4.93 -21.06 -14.51
CA PHE A 111 -4.96 -19.66 -14.89
C PHE A 111 -5.45 -19.48 -16.33
N ARG A 112 -6.77 -19.51 -16.54
CA ARG A 112 -7.36 -18.84 -17.71
C ARG A 112 -7.73 -17.44 -17.27
N TYR A 113 -6.85 -16.49 -17.57
CA TYR A 113 -7.17 -15.07 -17.51
C TYR A 113 -7.91 -14.71 -18.81
N ALA A 114 -9.13 -14.16 -18.66
CA ALA A 114 -9.84 -13.45 -19.71
C ALA A 114 -9.36 -12.00 -19.76
#